data_AF-A0AAX4AKU4-F1
#
_entry.id   AF-A0AAX4AKU4-F1
#
_cell.length_a   1.000
_cell.length_b   1.000
_cell.length_c   1.000
_cell.angle_alpha   90.00
_cell.angle_beta   90.00
_cell.angle_gamma   90.00
#
_symmetry.space_group_name_H-M   'P 1'
#
loop_
_entity.id
_entity.type
_entity.pdbx_description
1 polymer ?
#
loop_
_entity_poly.entity_id
_entity_poly.type
_entity_poly.pdbx_seq_one_letter_code
_entity_poly.pdbx_strand_id
1 'polypeptide(L)'
;MNGIDISSYQAELNAGIVPSDFVIIKATEGTNYINPTWEEQAGQVIQTNKLLGFYHFASVGNPIAEADFFISVVKNYIGKAILVLDFEAGAINAWGNVGARQFLNRVKEKTGINPMIYMSAEVTRQFNWSTISNTNPLWVAQYASMNPTGYQSDPWTDGNGYGAWSSAAIHQYSSAGSLANWNGNLDINLAYIKGNQWKALASPGGADNSSITDETNLNNIIEYEEEEMHFIQTVDTKRIYMINAGMYSWITDTGMWTNYQKAFPKAPVIPLYQSQMEKLYRKNV
;
A
#
# COMPACT_ATOMS: atom_id res chain seq x y z
N MET A 1 -18.21 7.33 3.00
CA MET A 1 -17.90 7.84 4.35
C MET A 1 -16.82 8.89 4.19
N ASN A 2 -16.90 9.99 4.94
CA ASN A 2 -15.95 11.10 4.88
C ASN A 2 -14.86 10.91 5.93
N GLY A 3 -13.60 11.19 5.58
CA GLY A 3 -12.51 11.04 6.54
C GLY A 3 -11.34 11.97 6.26
N ILE A 4 -10.39 11.92 7.18
CA ILE A 4 -9.13 12.64 7.08
C ILE A 4 -7.98 11.65 7.33
N ASP A 5 -6.80 12.02 6.87
CA ASP A 5 -5.56 11.42 7.33
C ASP A 5 -4.65 12.50 7.92
N ILE A 6 -3.90 12.12 8.95
CA ILE A 6 -3.15 13.05 9.79
C ILE A 6 -1.81 12.47 10.24
N SER A 7 -0.91 13.37 10.60
CA SER A 7 0.41 13.02 11.14
C SER A 7 0.79 14.00 12.25
N SER A 8 2.08 14.01 12.64
CA SER A 8 2.63 15.03 13.54
C SER A 8 2.54 16.46 12.98
N TYR A 9 2.30 16.64 11.67
CA TYR A 9 2.04 17.97 11.11
C TYR A 9 0.70 18.56 11.62
N GLN A 10 -0.20 17.71 12.12
CA GLN A 10 -1.45 18.10 12.77
C GLN A 10 -1.41 17.75 14.28
N ALA A 11 -0.25 17.88 14.92
CA ALA A 11 -0.06 17.48 16.32
C ALA A 11 -1.08 18.09 17.30
N GLU A 12 -1.50 19.34 17.08
CA GLU A 12 -2.45 20.05 17.94
C GLU A 12 -3.93 19.78 17.59
N LEU A 13 -4.20 19.04 16.50
CA LEU A 13 -5.55 18.71 16.07
C LEU A 13 -6.17 17.69 17.03
N ASN A 14 -7.39 17.98 17.49
CA ASN A 14 -8.21 16.99 18.19
C ASN A 14 -9.04 16.17 17.18
N ALA A 15 -8.59 14.95 16.91
CA ALA A 15 -9.18 14.05 15.92
C ALA A 15 -10.61 13.62 16.27
N GLY A 16 -11.01 13.74 17.54
CA GLY A 16 -12.36 13.42 17.99
C GLY A 16 -13.41 14.46 17.56
N ILE A 17 -13.05 15.74 17.53
CA ILE A 17 -14.02 16.84 17.28
C ILE A 17 -14.02 17.36 15.85
N VAL A 18 -12.97 17.09 15.06
CA VAL A 18 -12.98 17.41 13.63
C VAL A 18 -14.04 16.54 12.94
N PRO A 19 -14.98 17.10 12.16
CA PRO A 19 -16.04 16.31 11.54
C PRO A 19 -15.45 15.22 10.63
N SER A 20 -15.65 13.95 10.95
CA SER A 20 -15.20 12.80 10.16
C SER A 20 -15.87 11.50 10.62
N ASP A 21 -16.04 10.56 9.71
CA ASP A 21 -16.47 9.18 9.99
C ASP A 21 -15.28 8.27 10.32
N PHE A 22 -14.11 8.58 9.74
CA PHE A 22 -12.86 7.83 9.93
C PHE A 22 -11.63 8.75 9.96
N VAL A 23 -10.56 8.26 10.58
CA VAL A 23 -9.24 8.91 10.62
C VAL A 23 -8.14 7.88 10.39
N ILE A 24 -7.23 8.14 9.46
CA ILE A 24 -6.02 7.33 9.24
C ILE A 24 -4.80 8.11 9.74
N ILE A 25 -4.01 7.51 10.63
CA ILE A 25 -2.95 8.24 11.36
C ILE A 25 -1.58 7.69 10.97
N LYS A 26 -0.60 8.57 10.70
CA LYS A 26 0.80 8.16 10.52
C LYS A 26 1.28 7.50 11.81
N ALA A 27 1.71 6.25 11.75
CA ALA A 27 2.30 5.58 12.90
C ALA A 27 3.83 5.61 12.82
N THR A 28 4.39 5.23 11.67
CA THR A 28 5.83 5.06 11.50
C THR A 28 6.33 5.49 10.12
N GLU A 29 7.63 5.70 10.02
CA GLU A 29 8.37 5.93 8.77
C GLU A 29 9.75 5.26 8.89
N GLY A 30 10.18 4.55 7.84
CA GLY A 30 11.44 3.82 7.90
C GLY A 30 11.47 2.79 9.04
N THR A 31 12.62 2.63 9.68
CA THR A 31 12.80 1.67 10.79
C THR A 31 13.06 2.34 12.15
N ASN A 32 12.91 3.66 12.23
CA ASN A 32 13.31 4.43 13.41
C ASN A 32 12.34 5.54 13.80
N TYR A 33 11.57 6.11 12.87
CA TYR A 33 10.65 7.19 13.18
C TYR A 33 9.29 6.64 13.63
N ILE A 34 8.87 7.07 14.81
CA ILE A 34 7.51 6.90 15.33
C ILE A 34 6.89 8.29 15.40
N ASN A 35 5.69 8.47 14.84
CA ASN A 35 4.97 9.74 14.94
C ASN A 35 4.67 10.02 16.42
N PRO A 36 5.18 11.09 17.04
CA PRO A 36 5.04 11.32 18.48
C PRO A 36 3.59 11.49 18.97
N THR A 37 2.64 11.71 18.07
CA THR A 37 1.23 12.00 18.40
C THR A 37 0.26 10.85 18.09
N TRP A 38 0.77 9.73 17.55
CA TRP A 38 -0.08 8.66 17.02
C TRP A 38 -1.03 8.05 18.07
N GLU A 39 -0.55 7.81 19.30
CA GLU A 39 -1.36 7.20 20.37
C GLU A 39 -2.45 8.15 20.87
N GLU A 40 -2.12 9.43 21.04
CA GLU A 40 -3.07 10.44 21.48
C GLU A 40 -4.20 10.60 20.46
N GLN A 41 -3.83 10.78 19.18
CA GLN A 41 -4.79 10.90 18.09
C GLN A 41 -5.66 9.65 17.98
N ALA A 42 -5.08 8.44 18.10
CA ALA A 42 -5.85 7.19 18.09
C ALA A 42 -6.82 7.10 19.26
N GLY A 43 -6.40 7.53 20.46
CA GLY A 43 -7.26 7.60 21.65
C GLY A 43 -8.48 8.50 21.43
N GLN A 44 -8.30 9.67 20.82
CA GLN A 44 -9.37 10.61 20.50
C GLN A 44 -10.38 10.02 19.47
N VAL A 45 -9.89 9.31 18.47
CA VAL A 45 -10.72 8.62 17.46
C VAL A 45 -11.57 7.53 18.12
N ILE A 46 -10.97 6.72 19.00
CA ILE A 46 -11.67 5.64 19.71
C ILE A 46 -12.75 6.18 20.64
N GLN A 47 -12.45 7.23 21.42
CA GLN A 47 -13.39 7.85 22.36
C GLN A 47 -14.65 8.40 21.66
N THR A 48 -14.56 8.70 20.37
CA THR A 48 -15.65 9.26 19.56
C THR A 48 -16.29 8.24 18.62
N ASN A 49 -15.96 6.95 18.76
CA ASN A 49 -16.49 5.84 17.95
C ASN A 49 -16.27 5.99 16.43
N LYS A 50 -15.25 6.74 16.03
CA LYS A 50 -14.85 6.85 14.63
C LYS A 50 -14.05 5.63 14.19
N LEU A 51 -14.02 5.36 12.90
CA LEU A 51 -13.20 4.28 12.35
C LEU A 51 -11.73 4.71 12.30
N LEU A 52 -10.84 3.79 12.68
CA LEU A 52 -9.41 4.03 12.83
C LEU A 52 -8.62 3.31 11.73
N GLY A 53 -7.57 3.95 11.25
CA GLY A 53 -6.53 3.37 10.42
C GLY A 53 -5.15 3.86 10.85
N PHE A 54 -4.12 3.08 10.53
CA PHE A 54 -2.73 3.50 10.66
C PHE A 54 -2.00 3.32 9.35
N TYR A 55 -1.14 4.28 9.01
CA TYR A 55 -0.25 4.14 7.86
C TYR A 55 1.22 4.18 8.26
N HIS A 56 2.01 3.46 7.46
CA HIS A 56 3.46 3.49 7.46
C HIS A 56 3.95 4.20 6.20
N PHE A 57 4.68 5.30 6.34
CA PHE A 57 5.32 5.97 5.21
C PHE A 57 6.57 5.20 4.79
N ALA A 58 6.55 4.63 3.60
CA ALA A 58 7.66 3.86 3.07
C ALA A 58 8.90 4.75 2.86
N SER A 59 10.01 4.36 3.44
CA SER A 59 11.31 4.97 3.16
C SER A 59 12.00 4.26 2.00
N VAL A 60 13.33 4.33 1.95
CA VAL A 60 14.17 3.65 0.94
C VAL A 60 14.88 2.42 1.50
N GLY A 61 14.53 2.02 2.73
CA GLY A 61 15.17 0.95 3.48
C GLY A 61 14.72 -0.44 3.04
N ASN A 62 14.82 -1.42 3.95
CA ASN A 62 14.38 -2.78 3.70
C ASN A 62 12.86 -2.90 3.96
N PRO A 63 12.02 -3.27 2.97
CA PRO A 63 10.57 -3.31 3.14
C PRO A 63 10.07 -4.26 4.24
N ILE A 64 10.77 -5.37 4.46
CA ILE A 64 10.42 -6.36 5.48
C ILE A 64 10.72 -5.80 6.87
N ALA A 65 11.86 -5.14 7.05
CA ALA A 65 12.23 -4.50 8.31
C ALA A 65 11.30 -3.33 8.65
N GLU A 66 10.89 -2.56 7.65
CA GLU A 66 9.91 -1.47 7.80
C GLU A 66 8.52 -2.02 8.19
N ALA A 67 8.09 -3.14 7.59
CA ALA A 67 6.86 -3.83 7.98
C ALA A 67 6.91 -4.34 9.44
N ASP A 68 8.00 -5.01 9.83
CA ASP A 68 8.18 -5.49 11.20
C ASP A 68 8.17 -4.33 12.21
N PHE A 69 8.81 -3.21 11.86
CA PHE A 69 8.80 -2.01 12.69
C PHE A 69 7.40 -1.42 12.83
N PHE A 70 6.68 -1.21 11.72
CA PHE A 70 5.30 -0.72 11.74
C PHE A 70 4.39 -1.58 12.64
N ILE A 71 4.43 -2.90 12.45
CA ILE A 71 3.62 -3.85 13.24
C ILE A 71 3.99 -3.78 14.71
N SER A 72 5.28 -3.66 15.05
CA SER A 72 5.73 -3.59 16.44
C SER A 72 5.13 -2.40 17.20
N VAL A 73 4.89 -1.29 16.50
CA VAL A 73 4.30 -0.06 17.05
C VAL A 73 2.78 -0.20 17.18
N VAL A 74 2.08 -0.68 16.14
CA VAL A 74 0.61 -0.72 16.13
C VAL A 74 0.01 -2.03 16.65
N LYS A 75 0.81 -2.95 17.21
CA LYS A 75 0.40 -4.32 17.60
C LYS A 75 -0.87 -4.40 18.46
N ASN A 76 -1.11 -3.41 19.33
CA ASN A 76 -2.28 -3.39 20.21
C ASN A 76 -3.60 -3.03 19.49
N TYR A 77 -3.50 -2.62 18.23
CA TYR A 77 -4.58 -2.18 17.35
C TYR A 77 -4.84 -3.14 16.18
N ILE A 78 -4.09 -4.24 16.08
CA ILE A 78 -4.40 -5.32 15.14
C ILE A 78 -5.81 -5.85 15.45
N GLY A 79 -6.67 -5.96 14.43
CA GLY A 79 -8.09 -6.30 14.61
C GLY A 79 -8.99 -5.09 14.90
N LYS A 80 -8.44 -3.89 15.11
CA LYS A 80 -9.18 -2.67 15.49
C LYS A 80 -9.03 -1.52 14.50
N ALA A 81 -7.92 -1.47 13.78
CA ALA A 81 -7.60 -0.45 12.80
C ALA A 81 -7.22 -1.09 11.45
N ILE A 82 -7.55 -0.44 10.34
CA ILE A 82 -6.96 -0.82 9.05
C ILE A 82 -5.47 -0.50 9.06
N LEU A 83 -4.69 -1.31 8.35
CA LEU A 83 -3.25 -1.13 8.18
C LEU A 83 -2.98 -0.67 6.75
N VAL A 84 -2.17 0.36 6.58
CA VAL A 84 -1.90 0.97 5.28
C VAL A 84 -0.39 1.06 5.04
N LEU A 85 0.06 0.63 3.86
CA LEU A 85 1.35 1.04 3.31
C LEU A 85 1.16 2.35 2.52
N ASP A 86 1.79 3.43 2.95
CA ASP A 86 1.90 4.67 2.19
C ASP A 86 3.13 4.56 1.26
N PHE A 87 2.86 4.30 -0.02
CA PHE A 87 3.86 4.02 -1.05
C PHE A 87 4.04 5.22 -1.99
N GLU A 88 4.95 6.12 -1.61
CA GLU A 88 5.26 7.31 -2.40
C GLU A 88 6.74 7.72 -2.32
N ALA A 89 7.04 8.90 -2.87
CA ALA A 89 8.37 9.53 -2.82
C ALA A 89 9.53 8.58 -3.22
N GLY A 90 10.53 8.44 -2.34
CA GLY A 90 11.72 7.63 -2.61
C GLY A 90 11.42 6.13 -2.76
N ALA A 91 10.37 5.62 -2.11
CA ALA A 91 10.02 4.20 -2.14
C ALA A 91 9.62 3.75 -3.55
N ILE A 92 9.00 4.62 -4.35
CA ILE A 92 8.64 4.33 -5.75
C ILE A 92 9.85 3.81 -6.53
N ASN A 93 10.98 4.51 -6.42
CA ASN A 93 12.21 4.16 -7.12
C ASN A 93 13.04 3.11 -6.40
N ALA A 94 13.04 3.11 -5.06
CA ALA A 94 13.86 2.19 -4.26
C ALA A 94 13.28 0.77 -4.25
N TRP A 95 11.96 0.64 -4.17
CA TRP A 95 11.27 -0.63 -3.95
C TRP A 95 10.57 -1.12 -5.22
N GLY A 96 9.93 -0.21 -5.96
CA GLY A 96 8.94 -0.56 -6.97
C GLY A 96 7.80 -1.41 -6.41
N ASN A 97 7.04 -2.07 -7.28
CA ASN A 97 5.96 -2.97 -6.88
C ASN A 97 6.44 -4.20 -6.08
N VAL A 98 7.68 -4.66 -6.27
CA VAL A 98 8.20 -5.84 -5.56
C VAL A 98 8.51 -5.53 -4.09
N GLY A 99 9.17 -4.41 -3.79
CA GLY A 99 9.40 -4.06 -2.39
C GLY A 99 8.09 -3.72 -1.67
N ALA A 100 7.15 -3.05 -2.35
CA ALA A 100 5.79 -2.86 -1.82
C ALA A 100 5.11 -4.21 -1.49
N ARG A 101 5.21 -5.20 -2.40
CA ARG A 101 4.69 -6.56 -2.17
C ARG A 101 5.35 -7.23 -0.96
N GLN A 102 6.66 -7.08 -0.77
CA GLN A 102 7.38 -7.63 0.38
C GLN A 102 6.85 -7.05 1.70
N PHE A 103 6.66 -5.74 1.77
CA PHE A 103 6.05 -5.09 2.94
C PHE A 103 4.65 -5.64 3.20
N LEU A 104 3.77 -5.63 2.19
CA LEU A 104 2.38 -6.06 2.31
C LEU A 104 2.26 -7.52 2.76
N ASN A 105 3.06 -8.40 2.16
CA ASN A 105 3.11 -9.81 2.51
C ASN A 105 3.60 -10.02 3.94
N ARG A 106 4.62 -9.26 4.37
CA ARG A 106 5.14 -9.35 5.73
C ARG A 106 4.11 -8.92 6.76
N VAL A 107 3.36 -7.85 6.50
CA VAL A 107 2.26 -7.46 7.38
C VAL A 107 1.20 -8.55 7.44
N LYS A 108 0.82 -9.14 6.30
CA LYS A 108 -0.14 -10.26 6.31
C LYS A 108 0.37 -11.47 7.07
N GLU A 109 1.63 -11.87 6.88
CA GLU A 109 2.24 -12.98 7.60
C GLU A 109 2.12 -12.82 9.12
N LYS A 110 2.35 -11.60 9.64
CA LYS A 110 2.35 -11.33 11.09
C LYS A 110 0.98 -11.05 11.69
N THR A 111 0.02 -10.61 10.88
CA THR A 111 -1.25 -10.08 11.38
C THR A 111 -2.47 -10.81 10.86
N GLY A 112 -2.35 -11.57 9.76
CA GLY A 112 -3.46 -12.17 9.01
C GLY A 112 -4.29 -11.16 8.20
N ILE A 113 -3.92 -9.87 8.21
CA ILE A 113 -4.63 -8.78 7.52
C ILE A 113 -3.96 -8.51 6.18
N ASN A 114 -4.75 -8.36 5.10
CA ASN A 114 -4.24 -7.75 3.87
C ASN A 114 -4.21 -6.23 4.07
N PRO A 115 -3.04 -5.57 4.13
CA PRO A 115 -3.01 -4.12 4.29
C PRO A 115 -3.56 -3.43 3.05
N MET A 116 -4.16 -2.26 3.24
CA MET A 116 -4.43 -1.34 2.15
C MET A 116 -3.11 -0.74 1.65
N ILE A 117 -3.06 -0.33 0.38
CA ILE A 117 -1.94 0.43 -0.17
C ILE A 117 -2.43 1.81 -0.58
N TYR A 118 -1.71 2.84 -0.13
CA TYR A 118 -1.85 4.21 -0.57
C TYR A 118 -0.81 4.54 -1.65
N MET A 119 -1.24 5.21 -2.72
CA MET A 119 -0.36 5.79 -3.74
C MET A 119 -1.12 6.81 -4.61
N SER A 120 -0.39 7.63 -5.35
CA SER A 120 -1.00 8.53 -6.35
C SER A 120 -1.61 7.74 -7.52
N ALA A 121 -2.65 8.31 -8.16
CA ALA A 121 -3.28 7.70 -9.33
C ALA A 121 -2.27 7.41 -10.47
N GLU A 122 -1.22 8.22 -10.62
CA GLU A 122 -0.14 7.97 -11.57
C GLU A 122 0.61 6.66 -11.25
N VAL A 123 0.98 6.46 -9.99
CA VAL A 123 1.74 5.27 -9.55
C VAL A 123 0.92 3.99 -9.72
N THR A 124 -0.42 4.06 -9.60
CA THR A 124 -1.31 2.90 -9.89
C THR A 124 -1.18 2.38 -11.33
N ARG A 125 -0.70 3.23 -12.25
CA ARG A 125 -0.51 2.90 -13.68
C ARG A 125 0.96 2.73 -14.06
N GLN A 126 1.89 3.00 -13.14
CA GLN A 126 3.33 2.95 -13.39
C GLN A 126 3.90 1.53 -13.35
N PHE A 127 3.31 0.64 -12.56
CA PHE A 127 3.77 -0.75 -12.39
C PHE A 127 2.65 -1.75 -12.64
N ASN A 128 3.01 -3.03 -12.84
CA ASN A 128 2.04 -4.11 -12.83
C ASN A 128 1.65 -4.46 -11.39
N TRP A 129 0.43 -4.11 -11.01
CA TRP A 129 -0.12 -4.31 -9.67
C TRP A 129 -1.09 -5.50 -9.57
N SER A 130 -1.29 -6.27 -10.64
CA SER A 130 -2.32 -7.34 -10.73
C SER A 130 -2.31 -8.32 -9.56
N THR A 131 -1.14 -8.72 -9.06
CA THR A 131 -1.03 -9.60 -7.89
C THR A 131 -1.50 -8.92 -6.60
N ILE A 132 -1.14 -7.65 -6.41
CA ILE A 132 -1.48 -6.88 -5.20
C ILE A 132 -2.97 -6.49 -5.25
N SER A 133 -3.50 -6.08 -6.40
CA SER A 133 -4.88 -5.59 -6.53
C SER A 133 -5.94 -6.65 -6.22
N ASN A 134 -5.60 -7.93 -6.31
CA ASN A 134 -6.50 -9.03 -5.97
C ASN A 134 -6.76 -9.16 -4.47
N THR A 135 -5.84 -8.69 -3.62
CA THR A 135 -5.90 -8.92 -2.16
C THR A 135 -5.84 -7.64 -1.34
N ASN A 136 -5.24 -6.58 -1.86
CA ASN A 136 -4.96 -5.34 -1.14
C ASN A 136 -5.83 -4.21 -1.69
N PRO A 137 -6.74 -3.63 -0.89
CA PRO A 137 -7.52 -2.48 -1.29
C PRO A 137 -6.64 -1.27 -1.61
N LEU A 138 -7.13 -0.42 -2.52
CA LEU A 138 -6.46 0.81 -2.92
C LEU A 138 -7.01 2.02 -2.16
N TRP A 139 -6.13 2.82 -1.59
CA TRP A 139 -6.35 4.21 -1.23
C TRP A 139 -5.61 5.10 -2.24
N VAL A 140 -6.34 5.81 -3.09
CA VAL A 140 -5.72 6.58 -4.18
C VAL A 140 -5.68 8.06 -3.87
N ALA A 141 -4.56 8.73 -4.18
CA ALA A 141 -4.48 10.19 -4.17
C ALA A 141 -4.61 10.77 -5.58
N GLN A 142 -5.53 11.74 -5.73
CA GLN A 142 -5.67 12.54 -6.95
C GLN A 142 -6.46 13.82 -6.67
N TYR A 143 -5.84 14.97 -6.95
CA TYR A 143 -6.40 16.29 -6.62
C TYR A 143 -6.77 17.07 -7.88
N ALA A 144 -7.97 17.65 -7.91
CA ALA A 144 -8.38 18.53 -9.02
C ALA A 144 -7.58 19.84 -9.05
N SER A 145 -7.21 20.33 -7.86
CA SER A 145 -6.44 21.55 -7.66
C SER A 145 -5.88 21.58 -6.24
N MET A 146 -5.04 22.58 -5.95
CA MET A 146 -4.54 22.89 -4.60
C MET A 146 -5.41 23.93 -3.87
N ASN A 147 -6.61 24.23 -4.40
CA ASN A 147 -7.49 25.20 -3.78
C ASN A 147 -8.19 24.63 -2.53
N PRO A 148 -8.51 25.47 -1.53
CA PRO A 148 -9.25 25.03 -0.36
C PRO A 148 -10.59 24.38 -0.70
N THR A 149 -10.93 23.29 -0.02
CA THR A 149 -12.23 22.60 -0.15
C THR A 149 -12.67 21.96 1.17
N GLY A 150 -13.96 21.65 1.28
CA GLY A 150 -14.49 20.74 2.29
C GLY A 150 -14.82 19.37 1.69
N TYR A 151 -15.68 18.61 2.39
CA TYR A 151 -16.15 17.32 1.90
C TYR A 151 -16.99 17.42 0.62
N GLN A 152 -16.73 16.51 -0.32
CA GLN A 152 -17.43 16.36 -1.59
C GLN A 152 -18.01 14.96 -1.69
N SER A 153 -19.25 14.83 -2.18
CA SER A 153 -19.91 13.55 -2.41
C SER A 153 -19.45 12.84 -3.68
N ASP A 154 -18.92 13.62 -4.63
CA ASP A 154 -18.45 13.16 -5.94
C ASP A 154 -17.18 13.94 -6.32
N PRO A 155 -16.02 13.60 -5.73
CA PRO A 155 -14.76 14.27 -6.00
C PRO A 155 -14.30 13.99 -7.44
N TRP A 156 -13.65 14.98 -8.04
CA TRP A 156 -13.12 14.86 -9.39
C TRP A 156 -12.11 13.72 -9.54
N THR A 157 -12.13 13.06 -10.70
CA THR A 157 -11.11 12.09 -11.13
C THR A 157 -10.61 12.43 -12.54
N ASP A 158 -9.41 11.98 -12.91
CA ASP A 158 -8.86 12.16 -14.26
C ASP A 158 -9.52 11.28 -15.33
N GLY A 159 -10.41 10.36 -14.93
CA GLY A 159 -11.07 9.42 -15.84
C GLY A 159 -10.16 8.32 -16.43
N ASN A 160 -8.90 8.23 -15.99
CA ASN A 160 -7.92 7.28 -16.55
C ASN A 160 -7.88 5.92 -15.81
N GLY A 161 -8.77 5.72 -14.83
CA GLY A 161 -8.84 4.51 -14.02
C GLY A 161 -7.65 4.32 -13.07
N TYR A 162 -7.61 3.16 -12.40
CA TYR A 162 -6.69 2.87 -11.30
C TYR A 162 -5.72 1.72 -11.61
N GLY A 163 -5.34 1.58 -12.89
CA GLY A 163 -4.46 0.49 -13.33
C GLY A 163 -5.09 -0.89 -13.11
N ALA A 164 -4.45 -1.72 -12.28
CA ALA A 164 -4.93 -3.08 -12.02
C ALA A 164 -6.15 -3.15 -11.08
N TRP A 165 -6.45 -2.09 -10.34
CA TRP A 165 -7.65 -2.03 -9.52
C TRP A 165 -8.87 -1.64 -10.34
N SER A 166 -9.97 -2.39 -10.18
CA SER A 166 -11.26 -2.05 -10.78
C SER A 166 -11.93 -0.85 -10.10
N SER A 167 -11.59 -0.57 -8.84
CA SER A 167 -12.08 0.55 -8.05
C SER A 167 -11.15 0.88 -6.88
N ALA A 168 -11.20 2.12 -6.40
CA ALA A 168 -10.57 2.53 -5.16
C ALA A 168 -11.49 2.25 -3.96
N ALA A 169 -10.93 1.83 -2.82
CA ALA A 169 -11.67 1.75 -1.56
C ALA A 169 -11.79 3.12 -0.88
N ILE A 170 -10.73 3.92 -0.99
CA ILE A 170 -10.64 5.29 -0.47
C ILE A 170 -9.99 6.19 -1.54
N HIS A 171 -10.47 7.42 -1.67
CA HIS A 171 -9.88 8.45 -2.52
C HIS A 171 -9.56 9.69 -1.69
N GLN A 172 -8.28 10.01 -1.57
CA GLN A 172 -7.79 11.29 -1.07
C GLN A 172 -7.83 12.31 -2.22
N TYR A 173 -8.68 13.32 -2.11
CA TYR A 173 -8.95 14.25 -3.21
C TYR A 173 -8.52 15.69 -2.96
N SER A 174 -7.98 15.98 -1.78
CA SER A 174 -7.38 17.27 -1.47
C SER A 174 -6.40 17.15 -0.33
N SER A 175 -5.32 17.93 -0.40
CA SER A 175 -4.43 18.26 0.73
C SER A 175 -4.62 19.68 1.27
N ALA A 176 -5.65 20.38 0.78
CA ALA A 176 -6.02 21.74 1.16
C ALA A 176 -7.40 21.77 1.83
N GLY A 177 -7.75 20.71 2.55
CA GLY A 177 -9.01 20.59 3.28
C GLY A 177 -9.15 21.66 4.35
N SER A 178 -10.33 22.29 4.42
CA SER A 178 -10.72 23.18 5.51
C SER A 178 -12.00 22.64 6.15
N LEU A 179 -11.89 22.25 7.42
CA LEU A 179 -12.98 21.69 8.21
C LEU A 179 -13.14 22.48 9.52
N ALA A 180 -14.34 22.42 10.10
CA ALA A 180 -14.58 23.01 11.41
C ALA A 180 -13.65 22.40 12.47
N ASN A 181 -13.31 23.20 13.48
CA ASN A 181 -12.45 22.82 14.62
C ASN A 181 -10.96 22.61 14.27
N TRP A 182 -10.50 23.09 13.12
CA TRP A 182 -9.09 23.14 12.75
C TRP A 182 -8.80 24.31 11.80
N ASN A 183 -7.73 25.07 12.07
CA ASN A 183 -7.38 26.28 11.29
C ASN A 183 -6.22 26.05 10.31
N GLY A 184 -5.87 24.79 10.01
CA GLY A 184 -4.85 24.41 9.04
C GLY A 184 -5.42 23.57 7.90
N ASN A 185 -4.55 23.22 6.95
CA ASN A 185 -4.91 22.30 5.87
C ASN A 185 -5.04 20.86 6.40
N LEU A 186 -5.94 20.10 5.77
CA LEU A 186 -6.14 18.68 6.02
C LEU A 186 -6.18 17.90 4.71
N ASP A 187 -5.68 16.68 4.76
CA ASP A 187 -5.93 15.71 3.73
C ASP A 187 -7.37 15.17 3.86
N ILE A 188 -8.15 15.28 2.78
CA ILE A 188 -9.58 14.97 2.75
C ILE A 188 -9.83 13.73 1.90
N ASN A 189 -10.58 12.80 2.49
CA ASN A 189 -10.83 11.48 1.92
C ASN A 189 -12.32 11.17 1.79
N LEU A 190 -12.65 10.47 0.70
CA LEU A 190 -13.93 9.78 0.53
C LEU A 190 -13.67 8.27 0.49
N ALA A 191 -14.20 7.54 1.46
CA ALA A 191 -14.24 6.08 1.43
C ALA A 191 -15.52 5.61 0.73
N TYR A 192 -15.36 4.83 -0.33
CA TYR A 192 -16.46 4.17 -1.06
C TYR A 192 -16.93 2.90 -0.34
N ILE A 193 -16.07 2.32 0.50
CA ILE A 193 -16.42 1.23 1.40
C ILE A 193 -17.30 1.71 2.55
N LYS A 194 -18.10 0.80 3.10
CA LYS A 194 -18.95 1.02 4.29
C LYS A 194 -18.22 0.61 5.57
N GLY A 195 -18.75 1.03 6.73
CA GLY A 195 -18.12 0.77 8.03
C GLY A 195 -17.98 -0.73 8.38
N ASN A 196 -18.86 -1.61 7.88
CA ASN A 196 -18.69 -3.05 8.04
C ASN A 196 -17.53 -3.60 7.20
N GLN A 197 -17.35 -3.12 5.96
CA GLN A 197 -16.22 -3.47 5.11
C GLN A 197 -14.90 -2.95 5.71
N TRP A 198 -14.89 -1.74 6.27
CA TRP A 198 -13.74 -1.22 7.01
C TRP A 198 -13.32 -2.14 8.15
N LYS A 199 -14.28 -2.57 8.98
CA LYS A 199 -14.03 -3.49 10.11
C LYS A 199 -13.53 -4.85 9.64
N ALA A 200 -14.02 -5.33 8.48
CA ALA A 200 -13.52 -6.56 7.88
C ALA A 200 -12.07 -6.41 7.41
N LEU A 201 -11.72 -5.29 6.77
CA LEU A 201 -10.33 -4.98 6.38
C LEU A 201 -9.38 -4.81 7.57
N ALA A 202 -9.90 -4.40 8.74
CA ALA A 202 -9.13 -4.29 9.97
C ALA A 202 -8.90 -5.65 10.68
N SER A 203 -9.58 -6.71 10.25
CA SER A 203 -9.62 -8.01 10.94
C SER A 203 -8.91 -9.12 10.16
N PRO A 204 -8.21 -10.06 10.81
CA PRO A 204 -7.63 -11.22 10.14
C PRO A 204 -8.71 -12.00 9.38
N GLY A 205 -8.49 -12.29 8.09
CA GLY A 205 -9.43 -13.06 7.27
C GLY A 205 -10.64 -12.32 6.69
N GLY A 206 -10.81 -11.02 6.94
CA GLY A 206 -11.99 -10.26 6.48
C GLY A 206 -11.96 -9.78 5.02
N ALA A 207 -10.94 -10.16 4.24
CA ALA A 207 -10.77 -9.78 2.84
C ALA A 207 -10.85 -10.97 1.87
N ASP A 208 -11.56 -12.05 2.24
CA ASP A 208 -12.03 -13.02 1.25
C ASP A 208 -13.19 -12.41 0.48
N ASN A 209 -12.85 -11.64 -0.55
CA ASN A 209 -13.80 -11.16 -1.54
C ASN A 209 -14.02 -12.26 -2.59
N SER A 210 -14.48 -13.43 -2.14
CA SER A 210 -14.98 -14.52 -2.98
C SER A 210 -16.51 -14.44 -3.02
N SER A 211 -17.04 -13.57 -3.86
CA SER A 211 -18.39 -13.79 -4.37
C SER A 211 -18.35 -14.98 -5.33
N ILE A 212 -18.80 -16.12 -4.80
CA ILE A 212 -19.33 -17.33 -5.44
C ILE A 212 -19.64 -17.16 -6.95
N THR A 213 -18.93 -17.90 -7.80
CA THR A 213 -19.53 -18.64 -8.92
C THR A 213 -18.80 -19.97 -9.10
N ASP A 214 -19.59 -21.03 -8.96
CA ASP A 214 -19.43 -22.41 -9.43
C ASP A 214 -18.23 -23.26 -8.99
N GLU A 215 -18.56 -24.20 -8.09
CA GLU A 215 -17.87 -25.47 -7.95
C GLU A 215 -17.75 -26.17 -9.31
N THR A 216 -16.51 -26.40 -9.77
CA THR A 216 -16.11 -27.70 -10.32
C THR A 216 -14.60 -27.90 -10.16
N ASN A 217 -14.26 -28.98 -9.45
CA ASN A 217 -12.99 -29.71 -9.41
C ASN A 217 -11.88 -29.23 -10.34
N LEU A 218 -10.70 -28.98 -9.77
CA LEU A 218 -9.45 -29.58 -10.24
C LEU A 218 -8.46 -29.66 -9.07
N ASN A 219 -8.44 -30.83 -8.43
CA ASN A 219 -7.34 -31.30 -7.60
C ASN A 219 -6.05 -31.40 -8.43
N ASN A 220 -4.93 -31.13 -7.76
CA ASN A 220 -3.53 -31.31 -8.17
C ASN A 220 -2.99 -30.33 -9.21
N ILE A 221 -2.15 -29.38 -8.78
CA ILE A 221 -0.82 -29.09 -9.34
C ILE A 221 0.01 -28.37 -8.27
N ILE A 222 0.93 -29.14 -7.68
CA ILE A 222 2.29 -28.79 -7.24
C ILE A 222 2.43 -27.64 -6.22
N GLU A 223 2.74 -28.03 -4.96
CA GLU A 223 3.49 -27.21 -4.00
C GLU A 223 4.79 -26.75 -4.67
N TYR A 224 4.93 -25.43 -4.89
CA TYR A 224 6.21 -24.83 -5.26
C TYR A 224 6.83 -24.28 -3.98
N GLU A 225 7.92 -24.94 -3.57
CA GLU A 225 8.85 -24.49 -2.55
C GLU A 225 9.29 -23.04 -2.81
N GLU A 226 9.60 -22.32 -1.73
CA GLU A 226 10.05 -20.93 -1.67
C GLU A 226 11.12 -20.61 -2.74
N GLU A 227 10.74 -19.96 -3.84
CA GLU A 227 11.72 -19.43 -4.80
C GLU A 227 12.42 -18.19 -4.19
N GLU A 228 13.67 -18.36 -3.76
CA GLU A 228 14.55 -17.24 -3.42
C GLU A 228 14.62 -16.24 -4.59
N MET A 229 14.45 -14.96 -4.25
CA MET A 229 14.56 -13.85 -5.21
C MET A 229 15.93 -13.86 -5.90
N HIS A 230 15.94 -13.72 -7.22
CA HIS A 230 17.14 -13.69 -8.04
C HIS A 230 17.01 -12.70 -9.19
N PHE A 231 18.11 -12.40 -9.87
CA PHE A 231 18.12 -11.54 -11.06
C PHE A 231 18.41 -12.36 -12.31
N ILE A 232 17.93 -11.87 -13.45
CA ILE A 232 18.30 -12.37 -14.77
C ILE A 232 18.93 -11.25 -15.55
N GLN A 233 20.16 -11.46 -16.03
CA GLN A 233 20.77 -10.56 -17.01
C GLN A 233 20.73 -11.23 -18.38
N THR A 234 20.00 -10.61 -19.31
CA THR A 234 19.87 -11.17 -20.64
C THR A 234 21.17 -11.05 -21.42
N VAL A 235 21.62 -12.15 -22.01
CA VAL A 235 22.93 -12.22 -22.67
C VAL A 235 22.94 -11.43 -23.99
N ASP A 236 21.80 -11.36 -24.67
CA ASP A 236 21.56 -10.73 -25.97
C ASP A 236 21.20 -9.24 -25.85
N THR A 237 20.24 -8.89 -24.99
CA THR A 237 19.78 -7.49 -24.87
C THR A 237 20.42 -6.71 -23.72
N LYS A 238 21.18 -7.38 -22.85
CA LYS A 238 21.79 -6.83 -21.62
C LYS A 238 20.78 -6.24 -20.62
N ARG A 239 19.49 -6.48 -20.80
CA ARG A 239 18.43 -6.11 -19.84
C ARG A 239 18.57 -6.93 -18.57
N ILE A 240 18.30 -6.29 -17.45
CA ILE A 240 18.28 -6.93 -16.13
C ILE A 240 16.83 -7.04 -15.67
N TYR A 241 16.46 -8.22 -15.20
CA TYR A 241 15.15 -8.51 -14.64
C TYR A 241 15.33 -8.97 -13.19
N MET A 242 14.45 -8.52 -12.31
CA MET A 242 14.30 -9.13 -10.99
C MET A 242 13.21 -10.20 -11.08
N ILE A 243 13.49 -11.37 -10.51
CA ILE A 243 12.57 -12.50 -10.41
C ILE A 243 12.20 -12.74 -8.95
N ASN A 244 10.90 -12.76 -8.66
CA ASN A 244 10.40 -13.07 -7.32
C ASN A 244 9.06 -13.80 -7.39
N ALA A 245 9.04 -15.04 -6.88
CA ALA A 245 7.88 -15.95 -6.90
C ALA A 245 7.29 -16.07 -8.31
N GLY A 246 8.11 -16.48 -9.29
CA GLY A 246 7.73 -16.66 -10.68
C GLY A 246 7.40 -15.39 -11.49
N MET A 247 7.50 -14.18 -10.91
CA MET A 247 7.22 -12.91 -11.60
C MET A 247 8.51 -12.20 -12.01
N TYR A 248 8.53 -11.54 -13.19
CA TYR A 248 9.66 -10.70 -13.61
C TYR A 248 9.32 -9.21 -13.65
N SER A 249 10.30 -8.36 -13.36
CA SER A 249 10.21 -6.91 -13.57
C SER A 249 11.49 -6.40 -14.24
N TRP A 250 11.33 -5.67 -15.34
CA TRP A 250 12.45 -5.08 -16.07
C TRP A 250 13.01 -3.89 -15.28
N ILE A 251 14.30 -3.94 -14.96
CA ILE A 251 15.03 -2.85 -14.33
C ILE A 251 15.55 -1.93 -15.43
N THR A 252 14.91 -0.77 -15.57
CA THR A 252 15.20 0.23 -16.62
C THR A 252 16.24 1.26 -16.19
N ASP A 253 16.49 1.39 -14.89
CA ASP A 253 17.34 2.44 -14.30
C ASP A 253 18.57 1.84 -13.60
N THR A 254 19.74 2.42 -13.89
CA THR A 254 21.03 1.98 -13.32
C THR A 254 21.11 2.22 -11.80
N GLY A 255 20.45 3.25 -11.30
CA GLY A 255 20.32 3.52 -9.86
C GLY A 255 19.49 2.45 -9.17
N MET A 256 18.37 2.06 -9.77
CA MET A 256 17.51 0.96 -9.31
C MET A 256 18.29 -0.37 -9.23
N TRP A 257 19.11 -0.68 -10.25
CA TRP A 257 20.00 -1.84 -10.21
C TRP A 257 20.98 -1.80 -9.03
N THR A 258 21.63 -0.65 -8.83
CA THR A 258 22.58 -0.46 -7.72
C THR A 258 21.91 -0.64 -6.36
N ASN A 259 20.69 -0.16 -6.20
CA ASN A 259 19.92 -0.30 -4.96
C ASN A 259 19.52 -1.75 -4.72
N TYR A 260 19.07 -2.47 -5.75
CA TYR A 260 18.73 -3.88 -5.62
C TYR A 260 19.93 -4.75 -5.26
N GLN A 261 21.12 -4.49 -5.83
CA GLN A 261 22.34 -5.18 -5.44
C GLN A 261 22.71 -4.94 -3.97
N LYS A 262 22.47 -3.74 -3.44
CA LYS A 262 22.72 -3.41 -2.02
C LYS A 262 21.69 -4.06 -1.10
N ALA A 263 20.42 -4.05 -1.49
CA ALA A 263 19.33 -4.64 -0.72
C ALA A 263 19.42 -6.17 -0.68
N PHE A 264 19.96 -6.79 -1.74
CA PHE A 264 20.02 -8.23 -1.91
C PHE A 264 21.39 -8.72 -2.38
N PRO A 265 22.44 -8.56 -1.54
CA PRO A 265 23.82 -8.85 -1.94
C PRO A 265 24.11 -10.34 -2.21
N LYS A 266 23.19 -11.23 -1.83
CA LYS A 266 23.29 -12.68 -2.03
C LYS A 266 22.42 -13.21 -3.17
N ALA A 267 21.56 -12.36 -3.76
CA ALA A 267 20.68 -12.79 -4.83
C ALA A 267 21.50 -13.10 -6.10
N PRO A 268 21.38 -14.30 -6.68
CA PRO A 268 22.19 -14.67 -7.84
C PRO A 268 21.76 -13.89 -9.09
N VAL A 269 22.71 -13.66 -10.00
CA VAL A 269 22.44 -13.10 -11.33
C VAL A 269 22.60 -14.20 -12.36
N ILE A 270 21.49 -14.63 -12.94
CA ILE A 270 21.43 -15.78 -13.85
C ILE A 270 21.46 -15.27 -15.30
N PRO A 271 22.41 -15.71 -16.14
CA PRO A 271 22.43 -15.34 -17.55
C PRO A 271 21.40 -16.17 -18.35
N LEU A 272 20.53 -15.51 -19.12
CA LEU A 272 19.59 -16.16 -20.05
C LEU A 272 19.46 -15.38 -21.36
N TYR A 273 18.95 -15.98 -22.43
CA TYR A 273 18.47 -15.21 -23.58
C TYR A 273 17.12 -14.55 -23.25
N GLN A 274 16.82 -13.39 -23.86
CA GLN A 274 15.53 -12.69 -23.66
C GLN A 274 14.33 -13.62 -23.90
N SER A 275 14.37 -14.44 -24.96
CA SER A 275 13.31 -15.40 -25.29
C SER A 275 13.12 -16.49 -24.24
N GLN A 276 14.17 -16.91 -23.54
CA GLN A 276 14.10 -17.90 -22.47
C GLN A 276 13.53 -17.29 -21.19
N MET A 277 13.95 -16.06 -20.85
CA MET A 277 13.43 -15.32 -19.71
C MET A 277 11.91 -15.12 -19.88
N GLU A 278 11.47 -14.62 -21.03
CA GLU A 278 10.04 -14.43 -21.31
C GLU A 278 9.25 -15.73 -21.26
N LYS A 279 9.81 -16.85 -21.72
CA LYS A 279 9.13 -18.16 -21.69
C LYS A 279 8.98 -18.69 -20.27
N LEU A 280 9.98 -18.50 -19.41
CA LEU A 280 9.99 -19.02 -18.05
C LEU A 280 9.10 -18.19 -17.12
N TYR A 281 9.05 -16.87 -17.29
CA TYR A 281 8.43 -15.97 -16.32
C TYR A 281 7.20 -15.22 -16.85
N ARG A 282 6.73 -15.48 -18.08
CA ARG A 282 5.40 -15.06 -18.53
C ARG A 282 4.31 -15.87 -17.81
N LYS A 283 3.90 -15.40 -16.64
CA LYS A 283 2.50 -15.50 -16.22
C LYS A 283 1.96 -14.08 -16.07
N ASN A 284 1.23 -13.66 -17.11
CA ASN A 284 0.40 -12.46 -17.24
C ASN A 284 1.15 -11.11 -17.28
N VAL A 285 1.55 -10.73 -18.51
CA VAL A 285 1.78 -9.34 -18.92
C VAL A 285 0.44 -8.61 -18.91
#